data_AF-A0A9E4BPZ0-F1
#
_entry.id   AF-A0A9E4BPZ0-F1
#
_cell.length_a   1.000
_cell.length_b   1.000
_cell.length_c   1.000
_cell.angle_alpha   90.00
_cell.angle_beta   90.00
_cell.angle_gamma   90.00
#
_symmetry.space_group_name_H-M   'P 1'
#
loop_
_entity.id
_entity.type
_entity.pdbx_description
1 polymer ?
#
loop_
_entity_poly.entity_id
_entity_poly.type
_entity_poly.pdbx_seq_one_letter_code
_entity_poly.pdbx_strand_id
1 'polypeptide(L)' 'MSSTGGQWMTPGEIEQALGRRKSREVFEDLIYDRRTRREILDLLTEATACNEFSAEDFLREIVKTKQ' A
#
# COMPACT_ATOMS: atom_id res chain seq x y z
N MET A 1 2.22 19.79 16.76
CA MET A 1 2.65 18.37 16.76
C MET A 1 2.12 17.77 15.48
N SER A 2 3.03 17.42 14.58
CA SER A 2 2.76 17.06 13.19
C SER A 2 1.73 15.95 13.11
N SER A 3 0.69 16.14 12.30
CA SER A 3 -0.36 15.16 12.04
C SER A 3 0.23 13.96 11.28
N THR A 4 0.92 13.07 11.98
CA THR A 4 1.19 11.70 11.55
C THR A 4 -0.12 10.89 11.65
N GLY A 5 -1.17 11.40 11.02
CA GLY A 5 -2.57 11.02 11.24
C GLY A 5 -3.23 10.52 9.97
N GLY A 6 -2.61 9.57 9.28
CA GLY A 6 -3.30 8.81 8.24
C GLY A 6 -4.31 7.85 8.89
N GLN A 7 -5.38 7.53 8.17
CA GLN A 7 -6.41 6.61 8.66
C GLN A 7 -5.79 5.23 8.91
N TRP A 8 -6.14 4.59 10.04
CA TRP A 8 -5.82 3.18 10.24
C TRP A 8 -6.73 2.35 9.33
N MET A 9 -6.12 1.59 8.44
CA MET A 9 -6.82 0.74 7.48
C MET A 9 -6.21 -0.65 7.48
N THR A 10 -7.05 -1.66 7.28
CA THR A 10 -6.61 -3.03 7.04
C THR A 10 -6.14 -3.19 5.58
N PRO A 11 -5.27 -4.17 5.29
CA PRO A 11 -4.85 -4.47 3.92
C PRO A 11 -6.01 -4.67 2.94
N GLY A 12 -7.09 -5.33 3.37
CA GLY A 12 -8.30 -5.54 2.57
C GLY A 12 -9.08 -4.25 2.29
N GLU A 13 -9.08 -3.29 3.22
CA GLU A 13 -9.66 -1.96 2.99
C GLU A 13 -8.80 -1.12 2.04
N ILE A 14 -7.48 -1.23 2.16
CA ILE A 14 -6.52 -0.59 1.24
C ILE A 14 -6.69 -1.16 -0.18
N GLU A 15 -6.79 -2.48 -0.34
CA GLU A 15 -7.04 -3.11 -1.64
C GLU A 15 -8.36 -2.63 -2.26
N GLN A 16 -9.42 -2.52 -1.45
CA GLN A 16 -10.71 -2.02 -1.92
C GLN A 16 -10.64 -0.55 -2.32
N ALA A 17 -9.93 0.29 -1.56
CA ALA A 17 -9.77 1.72 -1.85
C ALA A 17 -8.90 1.97 -3.10
N LEU A 18 -7.81 1.22 -3.29
CA LEU A 18 -6.99 1.27 -4.50
C LEU A 18 -7.70 0.69 -5.72
N GLY A 19 -8.50 -0.35 -5.50
CA GLY A 19 -9.08 -1.19 -6.53
C GLY A 19 -8.10 -2.22 -7.10
N ARG A 20 -8.67 -3.30 -7.65
CA ARG A 20 -7.92 -4.49 -8.14
C ARG A 20 -6.83 -4.19 -9.16
N ARG A 21 -6.98 -3.13 -9.96
CA ARG A 21 -5.99 -2.77 -10.99
C ARG A 21 -4.75 -2.17 -10.35
N LYS A 22 -4.91 -1.15 -9.50
CA LYS A 22 -3.80 -0.49 -8.81
C LYS A 22 -3.13 -1.41 -7.79
N SER A 23 -3.90 -2.25 -7.07
CA SER A 23 -3.29 -3.22 -6.15
C SER A 23 -2.37 -4.20 -6.89
N ARG A 24 -2.80 -4.65 -8.08
CA ARG A 24 -1.96 -5.48 -8.97
C ARG A 24 -0.73 -4.73 -9.49
N GLU A 25 -0.87 -3.47 -9.90
CA GLU A 25 0.28 -2.65 -10.32
C GLU A 25 1.30 -2.48 -9.19
N VAL A 26 0.83 -2.20 -7.96
CA VAL A 26 1.69 -2.12 -6.76
C VAL A 26 2.41 -3.43 -6.49
N PHE A 27 1.72 -4.57 -6.63
CA PHE A 27 2.34 -5.88 -6.50
C PHE A 27 3.41 -6.12 -7.57
N GLU A 28 3.12 -5.83 -8.83
CA GLU A 28 4.09 -5.97 -9.93
C GLU A 28 5.28 -5.04 -9.74
N ASP A 29 5.06 -3.79 -9.33
CA ASP A 29 6.13 -2.83 -9.05
C ASP A 29 7.04 -3.30 -7.90
N LEU A 30 6.48 -3.96 -6.89
CA LEU A 30 7.22 -4.53 -5.76
C LEU A 30 8.01 -5.80 -6.14
N ILE A 31 7.42 -6.70 -6.93
CA ILE A 31 8.06 -7.99 -7.31
C ILE A 31 9.12 -7.78 -8.40
N TYR A 32 8.88 -6.86 -9.33
CA TYR A 32 9.81 -6.55 -10.42
C TYR A 32 10.76 -5.38 -10.09
N ASP A 33 10.76 -4.88 -8.85
CA ASP A 33 11.60 -3.77 -8.37
C ASP A 33 11.54 -2.54 -9.30
N ARG A 34 10.34 -2.25 -9.85
CA ARG A 34 10.15 -1.10 -10.76
C ARG A 34 10.06 0.23 -10.03
N ARG A 35 9.67 0.19 -8.75
CA ARG A 35 9.61 1.35 -7.85
C ARG A 35 10.22 0.98 -6.51
N THR A 36 10.82 1.95 -5.85
CA THR A 36 11.33 1.73 -4.50
C THR A 36 10.17 1.55 -3.52
N ARG A 37 10.41 0.80 -2.43
CA ARG A 37 9.42 0.63 -1.36
C ARG A 37 8.89 1.97 -0.84
N ARG A 38 9.73 3.01 -0.77
CA ARG A 38 9.35 4.35 -0.32
C ARG A 38 8.35 5.00 -1.27
N GLU A 39 8.59 4.92 -2.59
CA GLU A 39 7.66 5.45 -3.60
C GLU A 39 6.32 4.71 -3.60
N ILE A 40 6.34 3.40 -3.39
CA ILE A 40 5.12 2.61 -3.29
C ILE A 40 4.34 3.03 -2.04
N LEU A 41 4.99 3.20 -0.89
CA LEU A 41 4.34 3.67 0.33
C LEU A 41 3.73 5.05 0.14
N ASP A 42 4.43 5.98 -0.49
CA ASP A 42 3.92 7.33 -0.80
C ASP A 42 2.67 7.25 -1.69
N LEU A 43 2.71 6.42 -2.75
CA LEU A 43 1.56 6.21 -3.62
C LEU A 43 0.35 5.62 -2.86
N LEU A 44 0.58 4.70 -1.92
CA LEU A 44 -0.47 4.09 -1.11
C LEU A 44 -1.10 5.09 -0.15
N THR A 45 -0.28 5.87 0.56
CA THR A 45 -0.76 6.87 1.52
C THR A 45 -1.47 8.02 0.80
N GLU A 46 -0.98 8.46 -0.36
CA GLU A 46 -1.67 9.45 -1.19
C GLU A 46 -3.00 8.93 -1.77
N ALA A 47 -3.03 7.68 -2.23
CA ALA A 47 -4.22 7.11 -2.88
C ALA A 47 -5.33 6.72 -1.90
N THR A 48 -4.98 6.34 -0.66
CA THR A 48 -5.93 5.79 0.31
C THR A 48 -6.05 6.61 1.60
N ALA A 49 -5.24 7.67 1.76
CA ALA A 49 -5.11 8.46 2.98
C ALA A 49 -4.78 7.63 4.24
N CYS A 50 -4.25 6.41 4.05
CA CYS A 50 -3.85 5.55 5.16
C CYS A 50 -2.53 6.02 5.78
N ASN A 51 -2.23 5.56 6.99
CA ASN A 51 -0.92 5.82 7.60
C ASN A 51 0.17 4.87 7.06
N GLU A 52 1.43 5.23 7.27
CA GLU A 52 2.59 4.46 6.80
C GLU A 52 2.58 3.01 7.33
N PHE A 53 2.17 2.77 8.58
CA PHE A 53 2.09 1.42 9.15
C PHE A 53 1.04 0.55 8.43
N SER A 54 -0.13 1.11 8.13
CA SER A 54 -1.17 0.42 7.36
C SER A 54 -0.72 0.13 5.92
N ALA A 55 -0.04 1.09 5.27
CA ALA A 55 0.53 0.87 3.94
C ALA A 55 1.62 -0.22 3.94
N GLU A 56 2.49 -0.24 4.95
CA GLU A 56 3.50 -1.29 5.11
C GLU A 56 2.88 -2.67 5.36
N ASP A 57 1.83 -2.74 6.17
CA ASP A 57 1.11 -3.99 6.44
C ASP A 57 0.48 -4.53 5.15
N PHE A 58 -0.15 -3.67 4.35
CA PHE A 58 -0.66 -4.03 3.03
C PHE A 58 0.42 -4.60 2.10
N LEU A 59 1.59 -3.95 2.02
CA LEU A 59 2.70 -4.46 1.21
C LEU A 59 3.20 -5.83 1.67
N ARG A 60 3.17 -6.11 2.97
CA ARG A 60 3.52 -7.44 3.49
C ARG A 60 2.43 -8.47 3.17
N GLU A 61 1.17 -8.09 3.22
CA GLU A 61 0.05 -8.99 2.95
C GLU A 61 -0.07 -9.35 1.46
N ILE A 62 0.08 -8.37 0.56
CA ILE A 62 -0.06 -8.60 -0.89
C ILE A 62 1.01 -9.55 -1.45
N VAL A 63 2.20 -9.57 -0.85
CA VAL A 63 3.26 -10.53 -1.21
C VAL A 63 2.93 -11.94 -0.71
N LYS A 64 2.31 -12.06 0.47
CA LYS A 64 1.95 -13.37 1.06
C LYS A 64 0.75 -14.03 0.38
N THR A 65 -0.23 -13.24 -0.04
CA THR A 65 -1.48 -13.75 -0.65
C THR A 65 -1.33 -14.13 -2.12
N LYS A 66 -0.20 -13.82 -2.76
CA LYS A 66 0.07 -14.09 -4.18
C LYS A 66 1.16 -15.14 -4.41
N GLN A 67 1.64 -15.81 -3.36
CA GLN A 67 2.48 -17.02 -3.46
C GLN A 67 1.63 -18.28 -3.61
#